data_AF-A0A7Y0SIR5-F1
#
_entry.id   AF-A0A7Y0SIR5-F1
#
_cell.length_a   1.000
_cell.length_b   1.000
_cell.length_c   1.000
_cell.angle_alpha   90.00
_cell.angle_beta   90.00
_cell.angle_gamma   90.00
#
_symmetry.space_group_name_H-M   'P 1'
#
loop_
_entity.id
_entity.type
_entity.pdbx_description
1 polymer ?
#
loop_
_entity_poly.entity_id
_entity_poly.type
_entity_poly.pdbx_seq_one_letter_code
_entity_poly.pdbx_strand_id
1 'polypeptide(L)'
;SNALEQATGKHVPILANITEFGATPLYGCDELAKAKVDMVLYPLSAFRAMNKAAETVYKHLLEVGNQEALVDSMQTRKELYQH
;
A
#
# COMPACT_ATOMS: atom_id res chain seq x y z
N SER A 1 -22.73 -1.34 -9.03
CA SER A 1 -23.88 -1.74 -8.17
C SER A 1 -25.18 -1.52 -8.89
N ASN A 2 -26.07 -2.52 -8.92
CA ASN A 2 -27.38 -2.40 -9.59
C ASN A 2 -28.23 -1.26 -9.02
N ALA A 3 -28.12 -0.97 -7.72
CA ALA A 3 -28.87 0.12 -7.07
C ALA A 3 -28.38 1.51 -7.53
N LEU A 4 -27.06 1.69 -7.66
CA LEU A 4 -26.49 2.96 -8.15
C LEU A 4 -26.83 3.18 -9.62
N GLU A 5 -26.83 2.13 -10.43
CA GLU A 5 -27.20 2.21 -11.84
C GLU A 5 -28.67 2.58 -12.01
N GLN A 6 -29.58 1.96 -11.23
CA GLN A 6 -31.00 2.33 -11.22
C GLN A 6 -31.23 3.79 -10.78
N ALA A 7 -30.47 4.27 -9.80
CA ALA A 7 -30.63 5.63 -9.28
C ALA A 7 -30.05 6.71 -10.22
N THR A 8 -28.99 6.40 -10.96
CA THR A 8 -28.25 7.40 -11.75
C THR A 8 -28.41 7.26 -13.27
N GLY A 9 -29.01 6.16 -13.73
CA GLY A 9 -29.17 5.85 -15.15
C GLY A 9 -27.87 5.46 -15.88
N LYS A 10 -26.78 5.21 -15.14
CA LYS A 10 -25.47 4.82 -15.69
C LYS A 10 -24.66 4.02 -14.69
N HIS A 11 -23.65 3.28 -15.17
CA HIS A 11 -22.69 2.63 -14.28
C HIS A 11 -21.90 3.67 -13.47
N VAL A 12 -21.81 3.44 -12.16
CA VAL A 12 -21.03 4.25 -11.22
C VAL A 12 -19.94 3.35 -10.63
N PRO A 13 -18.66 3.63 -10.93
CA PRO A 13 -17.55 2.84 -10.41
C PRO A 13 -17.49 2.85 -8.88
N ILE A 14 -17.25 1.68 -8.27
CA ILE A 14 -17.09 1.49 -6.84
C ILE A 14 -15.61 1.31 -6.51
N LEU A 15 -15.11 2.09 -5.56
CA LEU A 15 -13.76 2.00 -5.02
C LEU A 15 -13.80 1.34 -3.64
N ALA A 16 -13.04 0.26 -3.47
CA ALA A 16 -12.79 -0.35 -2.17
C ALA A 16 -11.51 0.22 -1.55
N ASN A 17 -11.62 0.79 -0.35
CA ASN A 17 -10.48 1.25 0.42
C ASN A 17 -9.92 0.09 1.27
N ILE A 18 -8.85 -0.56 0.81
CA ILE A 18 -8.21 -1.68 1.50
C ILE A 18 -7.02 -1.13 2.29
N THR A 19 -7.32 -0.64 3.49
CA THR A 19 -6.33 -0.16 4.45
C THR A 19 -5.98 -1.25 5.44
N GLU A 20 -4.71 -1.32 5.85
CA GLU A 20 -4.27 -2.21 6.92
C GLU A 20 -4.77 -1.72 8.27
N PHE A 21 -4.87 -2.65 9.23
CA PHE A 21 -5.21 -2.39 10.63
C PHE A 21 -6.59 -1.72 10.85
N GLY A 22 -7.48 -1.83 9.86
CA GLY A 22 -8.87 -1.42 9.96
C GLY A 22 -9.80 -2.59 10.30
N ALA A 23 -11.11 -2.33 10.22
CA ALA A 23 -12.15 -3.35 10.43
C ALA A 23 -12.38 -4.23 9.18
N THR A 24 -11.97 -3.77 8.00
CA THR A 24 -12.16 -4.48 6.73
C THR A 24 -11.08 -5.54 6.54
N PRO A 25 -11.43 -6.81 6.25
CA PRO A 25 -10.46 -7.83 5.85
C PRO A 25 -9.67 -7.43 4.59
N LEU A 26 -8.43 -7.92 4.47
CA LEU A 26 -7.56 -7.65 3.34
C LEU A 26 -7.92 -8.52 2.13
N TYR A 27 -9.04 -8.21 1.49
CA TYR A 27 -9.47 -8.90 0.27
C TYR A 27 -8.53 -8.63 -0.90
N GLY A 28 -8.31 -9.66 -1.72
CA GLY A 28 -7.58 -9.54 -2.97
C GLY A 28 -8.42 -8.92 -4.09
N CYS A 29 -7.77 -8.49 -5.17
CA CYS A 29 -8.43 -7.91 -6.33
C CYS A 29 -9.51 -8.82 -6.92
N ASP A 30 -9.26 -10.13 -7.03
CA ASP A 30 -10.21 -11.09 -7.59
C ASP A 30 -11.49 -11.24 -6.74
N GLU A 31 -11.36 -11.15 -5.42
CA GLU A 31 -12.49 -11.22 -4.49
C GLU A 31 -13.35 -9.96 -4.60
N LEU A 32 -12.71 -8.79 -4.67
CA LEU A 32 -13.38 -7.51 -4.83
C LEU A 32 -14.05 -7.39 -6.20
N ALA A 33 -13.41 -7.87 -7.26
CA ALA A 33 -13.99 -7.91 -8.60
C ALA A 33 -15.28 -8.77 -8.65
N LYS A 34 -15.28 -9.94 -7.99
CA LYS A 34 -16.48 -10.78 -7.86
C LYS A 34 -17.62 -10.06 -7.12
N ALA A 35 -17.29 -9.13 -6.21
CA ALA A 35 -18.24 -8.27 -5.53
C ALA A 35 -18.67 -7.02 -6.32
N LYS A 36 -18.29 -6.92 -7.61
CA LYS A 36 -18.57 -5.76 -8.49
C LYS A 36 -17.93 -4.45 -7.99
N VAL A 37 -16.74 -4.54 -7.39
CA VAL A 37 -15.85 -3.41 -7.14
C VAL A 37 -15.00 -3.17 -8.38
N ASP A 38 -14.88 -1.90 -8.79
CA ASP A 38 -14.18 -1.51 -10.01
C ASP A 38 -12.73 -1.08 -9.75
N MET A 39 -12.44 -0.59 -8.53
CA MET A 39 -11.12 -0.08 -8.16
C MET A 39 -10.76 -0.46 -6.71
N VAL A 40 -9.47 -0.64 -6.47
CA VAL A 40 -8.92 -0.89 -5.14
C VAL A 40 -7.93 0.20 -4.80
N LEU A 41 -8.10 0.82 -3.63
CA LEU A 41 -7.18 1.81 -3.09
C LEU A 41 -6.40 1.19 -1.94
N TYR A 42 -5.07 1.26 -2.05
CA TYR A 42 -4.10 0.91 -1.00
C TYR A 42 -3.52 2.22 -0.44
N PRO A 43 -4.20 2.88 0.50
CA PRO A 43 -3.99 4.31 0.74
C PRO A 43 -2.63 4.63 1.35
N LEU A 44 -2.10 3.77 2.22
CA LEU A 44 -0.88 4.05 3.00
C LEU A 44 0.10 2.88 3.06
N SER A 45 -0.11 1.79 2.33
CA SER A 45 0.69 0.56 2.43
C SER A 45 2.18 0.84 2.26
N ALA A 46 2.56 1.53 1.18
CA ALA A 46 3.94 1.93 0.91
C ALA A 46 4.48 2.88 1.99
N PHE A 47 3.67 3.84 2.44
CA PHE A 47 4.05 4.82 3.46
C PHE A 47 4.33 4.16 4.83
N ARG A 48 3.50 3.19 5.23
CA ARG A 48 3.72 2.42 6.45
C ARG A 48 4.99 1.59 6.37
N ALA A 49 5.22 0.92 5.24
CA ALA A 49 6.42 0.12 5.02
C ALA A 49 7.70 0.97 5.07
N MET A 50 7.74 2.11 4.35
CA MET A 50 8.91 3.00 4.36
C MET A 50 9.20 3.57 5.74
N ASN A 51 8.16 3.93 6.52
CA ASN A 51 8.36 4.42 7.89
C ASN A 51 8.98 3.35 8.79
N LYS A 52 8.59 2.08 8.62
CA LYS A 52 9.18 0.98 9.39
C LYS A 52 10.65 0.75 9.01
N ALA A 53 10.98 0.80 7.72
CA ALA A 53 12.36 0.69 7.25
C ALA A 53 13.23 1.84 7.79
N ALA A 54 12.73 3.08 7.73
CA ALA A 54 13.41 4.24 8.29
C ALA A 54 13.62 4.13 9.81
N GLU A 55 12.61 3.69 10.57
CA GLU A 55 12.73 3.42 12.01
C GLU A 55 13.86 2.42 12.31
N THR A 56 13.93 1.32 11.55
CA THR A 56 14.99 0.31 11.69
C THR A 56 16.37 0.91 11.46
N VAL A 57 16.55 1.71 10.41
CA VAL A 57 17.82 2.39 10.13
C VAL A 57 18.21 3.34 11.26
N TYR A 58 17.29 4.17 11.74
CA TYR A 58 17.58 5.11 12.82
C TYR A 58 17.96 4.41 14.13
N LYS A 59 17.27 3.33 14.51
CA LYS A 59 17.62 2.56 15.70
C LYS A 59 19.01 1.93 15.59
N HIS A 60 19.30 1.30 14.45
CA HIS A 60 20.59 0.68 14.22
C HIS A 60 21.74 1.69 14.24
N LEU A 61 21.56 2.86 13.61
CA LEU A 61 22.55 3.94 13.66
C LEU A 61 22.82 4.42 15.09
N LEU A 62 21.79 4.54 15.91
CA LEU A 62 21.93 4.97 17.31
C LEU A 62 22.69 3.94 18.16
N GLU A 63 22.46 2.65 17.93
CA GLU A 63 23.05 1.56 18.71
C GLU A 63 24.47 1.17 18.26
N VAL A 64 24.70 1.11 16.94
CA VAL A 64 25.93 0.58 16.34
C VAL A 64 26.87 1.68 15.83
N GLY A 65 26.34 2.88 15.58
CA GLY A 65 27.12 4.02 15.10
C GLY A 65 27.43 4.00 13.59
N ASN A 66 26.92 3.02 12.84
CA ASN A 66 27.01 2.95 11.37
C ASN A 66 25.84 2.15 10.79
N GLN A 67 25.73 2.11 9.45
CA GLN A 67 24.64 1.46 8.70
C GLN A 67 25.05 0.19 7.94
N GLU A 68 26.29 -0.31 8.09
CA GLU A 68 26.89 -1.34 7.23
C GLU A 68 26.01 -2.59 7.09
N ALA A 69 25.46 -3.08 8.20
CA ALA A 69 24.62 -4.27 8.24
C ALA A 69 23.25 -4.10 7.54
N LEU A 70 22.86 -2.88 7.18
CA LEU A 70 21.55 -2.58 6.59
C LEU A 70 21.62 -2.23 5.10
N VAL A 71 22.82 -2.12 4.52
CA VAL A 71 23.01 -1.64 3.14
C VAL A 71 22.22 -2.47 2.13
N ASP A 72 22.16 -3.80 2.30
CA ASP A 72 21.44 -4.71 1.40
C ASP A 72 19.91 -4.51 1.41
N SER A 73 19.37 -3.80 2.39
CA SER A 73 17.94 -3.47 2.49
C SER A 73 17.58 -2.11 1.89
N MET A 74 18.55 -1.35 1.40
CA MET A 74 18.36 0.00 0.89
C MET A 74 18.25 0.02 -0.64
N GLN A 75 17.53 1.01 -1.17
CA GLN A 75 17.56 1.31 -2.60
C GLN A 75 18.97 1.78 -2.99
N THR A 76 19.54 1.14 -4.02
CA THR A 76 20.83 1.51 -4.59
C THR A 76 20.74 2.80 -5.41
N ARG A 77 21.89 3.47 -5.61
CA ARG A 77 21.96 4.63 -6.52
C ARG A 77 21.57 4.28 -7.96
N LYS A 78 21.88 3.05 -8.40
CA LYS A 78 21.54 2.59 -9.75
C LYS A 78 20.03 2.51 -9.92
N GLU A 79 19.33 1.90 -8.97
CA GLU A 79 17.86 1.83 -8.96
C GLU A 79 17.23 3.22 -8.89
N LEU A 80 17.79 4.12 -8.06
CA LEU A 80 17.31 5.50 -7.98
C LEU A 80 17.40 6.25 -9.32
N TYR A 81 18.41 5.97 -10.16
CA TYR A 81 18.60 6.61 -11.46
C TYR A 81 17.90 5.91 -12.64
N GLN A 82 17.26 4.76 -12.41
CA GLN A 82 16.50 4.07 -13.46
C GLN A 82 15.12 4.70 -13.74
N HIS A 83 14.72 5.66 -12.91
CA HIS A 83 13.46 6.40 -13.01
C HIS A 83 13.72 7.83 -13.48
#